data_AF-A0A2E9YZT2-F1
#
_entry.id   AF-A0A2E9YZT2-F1
#
_cell.length_a   1.000
_cell.length_b   1.000
_cell.length_c   1.000
_cell.angle_alpha   90.00
_cell.angle_beta   90.00
_cell.angle_gamma   90.00
#
_symmetry.space_group_name_H-M   'P 1'
#
loop_
_entity.id
_entity.type
_entity.pdbx_description
1 polymer ?
#
loop_
_entity_poly.entity_id
_entity_poly.type
_entity_poly.pdbx_seq_one_letter_code
_entity_poly.pdbx_strand_id
1 'polypeptide(L)' 'MRRVKVNLTLDADITEAARSLILNMSRLAEAAIIEAAKIERNRKWRAENQSAIHAYAEEVTENGLPLAEFRSF' A
#
# COMPACT_ATOMS: atom_id res chain seq x y z
N MET A 1 9.34 7.70 -15.74
CA MET A 1 7.88 7.45 -15.74
C MET A 1 7.18 8.60 -16.45
N ARG A 2 6.18 8.33 -17.28
CA ARG A 2 5.39 9.36 -17.96
C ARG A 2 4.44 10.02 -16.96
N ARG A 3 4.44 11.36 -16.87
CA ARG A 3 3.48 12.11 -16.06
C ARG A 3 2.27 12.48 -16.90
N VAL A 4 1.08 12.40 -16.30
CA VAL A 4 -0.19 12.76 -16.92
C VAL A 4 -0.84 13.82 -16.06
N LYS A 5 -1.35 14.89 -16.68
CA LYS A 5 -2.12 15.91 -15.97
C LYS A 5 -3.52 15.37 -15.68
N VAL A 6 -3.94 15.49 -14.42
CA VAL A 6 -5.29 15.18 -13.97
C VAL A 6 -5.90 16.42 -13.32
N ASN A 7 -7.22 16.57 -13.42
CA ASN A 7 -7.95 17.63 -12.71
C ASN A 7 -8.56 17.02 -11.44
N LEU A 8 -8.36 17.67 -10.30
CA LEU A 8 -8.84 17.24 -8.99
C LEU A 8 -9.60 18.39 -8.35
N THR A 9 -10.72 18.09 -7.71
CA THR A 9 -11.45 19.04 -6.88
C THR A 9 -11.01 18.83 -5.44
N LEU A 10 -10.52 19.88 -4.80
CA LEU A 10 -10.14 19.90 -3.39
C LEU A 10 -10.91 21.01 -2.70
N ASP A 11 -11.04 20.86 -1.38
CA ASP A 11 -11.60 21.90 -0.53
C ASP A 11 -10.85 23.24 -0.71
N ALA A 12 -11.60 24.33 -0.70
CA ALA A 12 -11.06 25.66 -0.95
C ALA A 12 -10.09 26.08 0.16
N ASP A 13 -10.43 25.80 1.43
CA ASP A 13 -9.65 26.20 2.59
C ASP A 13 -8.32 25.43 2.62
N ILE A 14 -8.35 24.14 2.27
CA ILE A 14 -7.14 23.31 2.13
C ILE A 14 -6.23 23.89 1.04
N THR A 15 -6.81 24.28 -0.09
CA THR A 15 -6.07 24.81 -1.23
C THR A 15 -5.43 26.16 -0.89
N GLU A 16 -6.15 27.03 -0.17
CA GLU A 16 -5.65 28.32 0.29
C GLU A 16 -4.52 28.16 1.31
N ALA A 17 -4.73 27.30 2.32
CA ALA A 17 -3.71 26.99 3.33
C ALA A 17 -2.42 26.43 2.70
N ALA A 18 -2.55 25.57 1.69
CA ALA A 18 -1.38 25.05 1.00
C ALA A 18 -0.65 26.12 0.17
N ARG A 19 -1.38 27.04 -0.45
CA ARG A 19 -0.78 28.15 -1.22
C ARG A 19 -0.05 29.12 -0.32
N SER A 20 -0.62 29.48 0.84
CA SER A 20 0.03 30.39 1.79
C SER A 20 1.36 29.83 2.32
N LEU A 21 1.46 28.49 2.39
CA LEU A 21 2.66 27.77 2.78
C LEU A 21 3.57 27.36 1.61
N ILE A 22 3.25 27.76 0.37
CA ILE A 22 4.04 27.45 -0.84
C ILE A 22 4.25 25.93 -1.02
N LEU A 23 3.23 25.14 -0.67
CA LEU A 23 3.31 23.68 -0.78
C LEU A 23 3.13 23.21 -2.22
N ASN A 24 3.91 22.19 -2.61
CA ASN A 24 3.74 21.53 -3.90
C ASN A 24 2.61 20.51 -3.85
N MET A 25 1.38 20.97 -4.12
CA MET A 25 0.18 20.13 -4.05
C MET A 25 0.21 18.91 -4.95
N SER A 26 0.77 19.02 -6.16
CA SER A 26 0.89 17.87 -7.06
C SER A 26 1.78 16.78 -6.47
N ARG A 27 2.90 17.15 -5.85
CA ARG A 27 3.82 16.20 -5.21
C ARG A 27 3.21 15.56 -3.96
N LEU A 28 2.49 16.34 -3.16
CA LEU A 28 1.77 15.84 -1.98
C LEU A 28 0.66 14.86 -2.37
N ALA A 29 -0.15 15.22 -3.38
CA ALA A 29 -1.19 14.35 -3.91
C ALA A 29 -0.61 13.05 -4.51
N GLU A 30 0.49 13.15 -5.27
CA GLU A 30 1.18 11.98 -5.83
C GLU A 30 1.64 11.01 -4.71
N ALA A 31 2.29 11.53 -3.66
CA ALA A 31 2.72 10.72 -2.54
C ALA A 31 1.55 10.04 -1.80
N ALA A 32 0.48 10.80 -1.52
CA ALA A 32 -0.72 10.26 -0.87
C ALA A 32 -1.39 9.17 -1.71
N ILE A 33 -1.49 9.35 -3.03
CA ILE A 33 -2.07 8.36 -3.95
C ILE A 33 -1.20 7.10 -4.01
N ILE A 34 0.13 7.23 -4.04
CA ILE A 34 1.05 6.08 -4.04
C ILE A 34 0.84 5.22 -2.79
N GLU A 35 0.80 5.84 -1.61
CA GLU A 35 0.58 5.11 -0.35
C GLU A 35 -0.80 4.47 -0.29
N ALA A 36 -1.86 5.22 -0.66
CA ALA A 36 -3.21 4.68 -0.71
C ALA A 36 -3.33 3.49 -1.68
N ALA A 37 -2.72 3.59 -2.86
CA ALA A 37 -2.71 2.53 -3.86
C ALA A 37 -1.95 1.29 -3.38
N LYS A 38 -0.84 1.47 -2.66
CA LYS A 38 -0.08 0.38 -2.05
C LYS A 38 -0.91 -0.34 -0.99
N ILE A 39 -1.57 0.40 -0.10
CA ILE A 39 -2.44 -0.15 0.95
C ILE A 39 -3.59 -0.95 0.32
N GLU A 40 -4.30 -0.38 -0.65
CA GLU A 40 -5.43 -1.06 -1.29
C GLU A 40 -5.01 -2.28 -2.10
N ARG A 41 -3.86 -2.22 -2.79
CA ARG A 41 -3.32 -3.38 -3.49
C ARG A 41 -3.00 -4.52 -2.53
N ASN A 42 -2.35 -4.21 -1.40
CA ASN A 42 -2.04 -5.20 -0.38
C ASN A 42 -3.30 -5.78 0.26
N ARG A 43 -4.34 -4.95 0.48
CA ARG A 43 -5.63 -5.40 0.99
C ARG A 43 -6.31 -6.37 0.02
N LYS A 44 -6.37 -6.02 -1.27
CA LYS A 44 -6.93 -6.89 -2.32
C LYS A 44 -6.18 -8.21 -2.42
N TRP A 45 -4.85 -8.14 -2.50
CA TRP A 45 -4.02 -9.34 -2.57
C TRP A 45 -4.25 -10.27 -1.37
N ARG A 46 -4.30 -9.71 -0.15
CA ARG A 46 -4.60 -10.50 1.06
C ARG A 46 -5.96 -11.18 1.01
N ALA A 47 -6.99 -10.48 0.52
CA ALA A 47 -8.32 -11.05 0.38
C ALA A 47 -8.36 -12.17 -0.68
N GLU A 48 -7.74 -11.93 -1.84
CA GLU A 48 -7.65 -12.90 -2.94
C GLU A 48 -6.87 -14.16 -2.55
N ASN A 49 -5.86 -14.03 -1.69
CA ASN A 49 -4.97 -15.11 -1.28
C ASN A 49 -5.31 -15.67 0.12
N GLN A 50 -6.44 -15.28 0.70
CA GLN A 50 -6.80 -15.64 2.08
C GLN A 50 -6.82 -17.16 2.29
N SER A 51 -7.40 -17.91 1.36
CA SER A 51 -7.47 -19.38 1.45
C SER A 51 -6.08 -20.03 1.37
N ALA A 52 -5.20 -19.54 0.50
CA ALA A 52 -3.83 -20.06 0.37
C ALA A 52 -3.00 -19.75 1.62
N ILE A 53 -3.16 -18.56 2.19
CA ILE A 53 -2.51 -18.16 3.45
C ILE A 53 -2.98 -19.06 4.60
N HIS A 54 -4.29 -19.35 4.67
CA HIS A 54 -4.84 -20.25 5.70
C HIS A 54 -4.30 -21.67 5.57
N ALA A 55 -4.36 -22.24 4.37
CA ALA A 55 -3.87 -23.58 4.11
C ALA A 55 -2.38 -23.72 4.48
N TYR A 56 -1.56 -22.72 4.14
CA TYR A 56 -0.15 -22.69 4.53
C TYR A 56 0.05 -22.55 6.04
N ALA A 57 -0.79 -21.78 6.73
CA ALA A 57 -0.72 -21.64 8.19
C ALA A 57 -1.08 -22.95 8.90
N GLU A 58 -2.06 -23.70 8.39
CA GLU A 58 -2.41 -25.04 8.87
C GLU A 58 -1.24 -26.01 8.66
N GLU A 59 -0.67 -26.05 7.46
CA GLU A 59 0.48 -26.90 7.14
C GLU A 59 1.67 -26.64 8.08
N VAL A 60 1.99 -25.37 8.35
CA VAL A 60 3.07 -24.99 9.28
C VAL A 60 2.73 -25.37 10.73
N THR A 61 1.46 -25.32 11.12
CA THR A 61 1.02 -25.71 12.47
C THR A 61 1.14 -27.22 12.67
N GLU A 62 0.80 -28.01 11.65
CA GLU A 62 0.84 -29.48 11.68
C GLU A 62 2.26 -30.03 11.51
N ASN A 63 3.02 -29.49 10.55
CA ASN A 63 4.30 -30.07 10.11
C ASN A 63 5.53 -29.27 10.58
N GLY A 64 5.31 -28.10 11.21
CA GLY A 64 6.37 -27.15 11.50
C GLY A 64 6.80 -26.36 10.26
N LEU A 65 7.78 -25.47 10.44
CA LEU A 65 8.31 -24.67 9.35
C LEU A 65 9.13 -25.55 8.38
N PRO A 66 8.80 -25.57 7.08
CA PRO A 66 9.59 -26.29 6.09
C PRO A 66 11.06 -25.85 6.11
N LEU A 67 11.97 -26.82 6.02
CA LEU A 67 13.43 -26.61 6.01
C LEU A 67 14.01 -25.93 7.26
N ALA A 68 13.24 -25.82 8.35
CA ALA A 68 13.73 -25.23 9.60
C ALA A 68 14.99 -25.93 10.14
N GLU A 69 15.12 -27.24 9.91
CA GLU A 69 16.28 -28.04 10.30
C GLU A 69 17.59 -27.61 9.62
N PHE A 70 17.52 -26.91 8.48
CA PHE A 70 18.68 -26.44 7.73
C PHE A 70 19.01 -24.96 8.01
N ARG A 71 18.28 -24.29 8.93
CA ARG A 71 18.51 -22.89 9.26
C ARG A 71 19.79 -22.73 10.09
N SER A 72 20.76 -21.97 9.58
CA SER A 72 22.12 -21.85 10.16
C SER A 72 22.38 -20.54 10.93
N PHE A 73 21.34 -19.79 11.31
CA PHE A 73 21.46 -18.53 12.05
C PHE A 73 20.36 -18.36 13.10
#